data_AF-A0A257V6S4-F1
#
_entry.id   AF-A0A257V6S4-F1
#
_cell.length_a   1.000
_cell.length_b   1.000
_cell.length_c   1.000
_cell.angle_alpha   90.00
_cell.angle_beta   90.00
_cell.angle_gamma   90.00
#
_symmetry.space_group_name_H-M   'P 1'
#
loop_
_entity.id
_entity.type
_entity.pdbx_description
1 polymer ?
#
loop_
_entity_poly.entity_id
_entity_poly.type
_entity_poly.pdbx_seq_one_letter_code
_entity_poly.pdbx_strand_id
1 'polypeptide(L)'
;AMRQPRSWRGPVVAMIHTAVALFIMQIFVGAAQIFTSLADWAVALHVALAAGVPLVDAARLANAAAGVVVGKTGTAICTAQELAEALRVAP
;
A
#
# COMPACT_ATOMS: atom_id res chain seq x y z
N ALA A 1 39.71 31.92 11.93
CA ALA A 1 38.60 31.32 12.69
C ALA A 1 38.64 29.80 12.54
N MET A 2 39.03 29.07 13.60
CA MET A 2 39.16 27.62 13.57
C MET A 2 37.77 26.97 13.49
N ARG A 3 37.49 26.19 12.44
CA ARG A 3 36.24 25.42 12.32
C ARG A 3 36.27 24.28 13.34
N GLN A 4 35.38 24.34 14.33
CA GLN A 4 35.16 23.24 15.27
C GLN A 4 34.77 21.96 14.50
N PRO A 5 35.33 20.78 14.84
CA PRO A 5 34.99 19.52 14.17
C PRO A 5 33.53 19.17 14.45
N ARG A 6 32.72 19.01 13.39
CA ARG A 6 31.31 18.59 13.51
C ARG A 6 31.27 17.24 14.25
N SER A 7 30.59 17.20 15.39
CA SER A 7 30.39 15.97 16.14
C SER A 7 29.43 15.05 15.37
N TRP A 8 29.94 13.91 14.91
CA TRP A 8 29.19 12.93 14.10
C TRP A 8 28.03 12.26 14.85
N ARG A 9 27.91 12.45 16.17
CA ARG A 9 26.92 11.80 17.03
C ARG A 9 25.49 12.25 16.75
N GLY A 10 25.26 13.54 16.49
CA GLY A 10 23.92 14.08 16.23
C GLY A 10 23.24 13.49 14.99
N PRO A 11 23.90 13.52 13.81
CA PRO A 11 23.36 12.93 12.59
C PRO A 11 23.11 11.42 12.69
N VAL A 12 24.03 10.68 13.32
CA VAL A 12 23.88 9.22 13.49
C VAL A 12 22.68 8.88 14.37
N VAL A 13 22.50 9.61 15.48
CA VAL A 13 21.32 9.41 16.36
C VAL A 13 20.03 9.75 15.62
N ALA A 14 20.00 10.81 14.81
CA ALA A 14 18.83 11.14 14.00
C ALA A 14 18.52 10.03 12.98
N MET A 15 19.52 9.51 12.29
CA MET A 15 19.34 8.39 11.34
C MET A 15 18.81 7.13 12.03
N ILE A 16 19.31 6.79 13.23
CA ILE A 16 18.82 5.64 14.00
C ILE A 16 17.34 5.83 14.36
N HIS A 17 16.94 7.01 14.83
CA HIS A 17 15.53 7.29 15.13
C HIS A 17 14.66 7.18 13.89
N THR A 18 15.07 7.76 12.76
CA THR A 18 14.34 7.65 11.49
C THR A 18 14.23 6.20 11.05
N ALA A 19 15.31 5.43 11.11
CA ALA A 19 15.30 4.02 10.72
C ALA A 19 14.35 3.19 11.60
N VAL A 20 14.37 3.40 12.93
CA VAL A 20 13.46 2.72 13.87
C VAL A 20 12.02 3.11 13.60
N ALA A 21 11.73 4.40 13.37
CA ALA A 21 10.38 4.87 13.06
C ALA A 21 9.84 4.25 11.76
N LEU A 22 10.66 4.21 10.70
CA LEU A 22 10.29 3.58 9.43
C LEU A 22 10.09 2.06 9.57
N PHE A 23 10.93 1.38 10.34
CA PHE A 23 10.78 -0.06 10.60
C PHE A 23 9.46 -0.38 11.31
N ILE A 24 9.14 0.38 12.35
CA ILE A 24 7.87 0.26 13.08
C ILE A 24 6.69 0.51 12.13
N MET A 25 6.74 1.59 11.34
CA MET A 25 5.69 1.89 10.36
C MET A 25 5.50 0.73 9.37
N GLN A 26 6.58 0.10 8.92
CA GLN A 26 6.51 -0.97 7.95
C GLN A 26 5.89 -2.25 8.52
N ILE A 27 6.09 -2.54 9.81
CA ILE A 27 5.39 -3.62 10.52
C ILE A 27 3.88 -3.37 10.50
N PHE A 28 3.45 -2.14 10.80
CA PHE A 28 2.02 -1.79 10.78
C PHE A 28 1.43 -1.90 9.38
N VAL A 29 2.12 -1.40 8.35
CA VAL A 29 1.66 -1.52 6.96
C VAL A 29 1.56 -2.99 6.54
N GLY A 30 2.57 -3.80 6.84
CA GLY A 30 2.57 -5.24 6.52
C GLY A 30 1.45 -5.99 7.25
N ALA A 31 1.23 -5.70 8.53
CA ALA A 31 0.13 -6.26 9.30
C ALA A 31 -1.23 -5.85 8.72
N ALA A 32 -1.40 -4.57 8.37
CA ALA A 32 -2.62 -4.09 7.74
C ALA A 32 -2.89 -4.83 6.43
N GLN A 33 -1.88 -5.06 5.58
CA GLN A 33 -2.03 -5.82 4.34
C GLN A 33 -2.47 -7.28 4.54
N ILE A 34 -2.13 -7.91 5.67
CA ILE A 34 -2.54 -9.29 5.98
C ILE A 34 -4.00 -9.34 6.43
N PHE A 35 -4.44 -8.38 7.24
CA PHE A 35 -5.75 -8.42 7.88
C PHE A 35 -6.83 -7.59 7.17
N THR A 36 -6.48 -6.83 6.14
CA THR A 36 -7.41 -5.96 5.40
C THR A 36 -7.33 -6.20 3.90
N SER A 37 -8.31 -5.67 3.16
CA SER A 37 -8.35 -5.71 1.69
C SER A 37 -7.37 -4.73 1.01
N LEU A 38 -6.41 -4.16 1.75
CA LEU A 38 -5.40 -3.25 1.20
C LEU A 38 -4.45 -3.95 0.22
N ALA A 39 -4.25 -5.25 0.36
CA ALA A 39 -3.41 -6.02 -0.56
C ALA A 39 -4.02 -6.09 -1.96
N ASP A 40 -5.28 -6.51 -2.08
CA ASP A 40 -5.98 -6.59 -3.38
C ASP A 40 -6.13 -5.21 -4.02
N TRP A 41 -6.44 -4.19 -3.21
CA TRP A 41 -6.47 -2.80 -3.65
C TRP A 41 -5.13 -2.38 -4.28
N ALA A 42 -4.03 -2.61 -3.57
CA ALA A 42 -2.72 -2.21 -4.03
C ALA A 42 -2.33 -2.96 -5.31
N VAL A 43 -2.53 -4.28 -5.37
CA VAL A 43 -2.21 -5.07 -6.56
C VAL A 43 -2.98 -4.57 -7.78
N ALA A 44 -4.30 -4.36 -7.65
CA ALA A 44 -5.13 -3.87 -8.73
C ALA A 44 -4.69 -2.47 -9.22
N LEU A 45 -4.36 -1.56 -8.29
CA LEU A 45 -3.85 -0.23 -8.64
C LEU A 45 -2.54 -0.30 -9.43
N HIS A 46 -1.55 -1.06 -8.94
CA HIS A 46 -0.24 -1.16 -9.59
C HIS A 46 -0.35 -1.81 -10.98
N VAL A 47 -1.14 -2.86 -11.11
CA VAL A 47 -1.35 -3.54 -12.40
C VAL A 47 -2.06 -2.62 -13.40
N ALA A 48 -3.09 -1.88 -12.98
CA ALA A 48 -3.79 -0.94 -13.84
C ALA A 48 -2.87 0.20 -14.31
N LEU A 49 -2.09 0.79 -13.39
CA LEU A 49 -1.10 1.81 -13.74
C LEU A 49 -0.02 1.27 -14.69
N ALA A 50 0.48 0.05 -14.44
CA ALA A 50 1.44 -0.61 -15.33
C ALA A 50 0.87 -0.89 -16.72
N ALA A 51 -0.45 -1.10 -16.83
CA ALA A 51 -1.16 -1.25 -18.08
C ALA A 51 -1.48 0.10 -18.79
N GLY A 52 -1.07 1.23 -18.22
CA GLY A 52 -1.30 2.57 -18.79
C GLY A 52 -2.70 3.14 -18.52
N VAL A 53 -3.45 2.57 -17.59
CA VAL A 53 -4.77 3.06 -17.19
C VAL A 53 -4.61 4.41 -16.46
N PRO A 54 -5.45 5.43 -16.76
CA PRO A 54 -5.43 6.69 -16.02
C PRO A 54 -5.62 6.47 -14.51
N LEU A 55 -4.95 7.28 -13.69
CA LEU A 55 -4.95 7.11 -12.23
C LEU A 55 -6.35 7.02 -11.62
N VAL A 56 -7.30 7.83 -12.12
CA VAL A 56 -8.68 7.83 -11.63
C VAL A 56 -9.37 6.48 -11.89
N ASP A 57 -9.18 5.92 -13.09
CA ASP A 57 -9.76 4.65 -13.48
C ASP A 57 -9.07 3.48 -12.79
N ALA A 58 -7.75 3.57 -12.61
CA ALA A 58 -6.97 2.61 -11.84
C ALA A 58 -7.41 2.58 -10.36
N ALA A 59 -7.70 3.74 -9.76
CA ALA A 59 -8.23 3.84 -8.41
C ALA A 59 -9.65 3.27 -8.30
N ARG A 60 -10.51 3.46 -9.31
CA ARG A 60 -11.83 2.82 -9.37
C ARG A 60 -11.71 1.30 -9.42
N LEU A 61 -10.81 0.78 -10.25
CA LEU A 61 -10.53 -0.65 -10.34
C LEU A 61 -10.05 -1.23 -9.00
N ALA A 62 -9.14 -0.53 -8.34
CA ALA A 62 -8.60 -0.92 -7.04
C ALA A 62 -9.67 -0.93 -5.95
N ASN A 63 -10.55 0.09 -5.92
CA ASN A 63 -11.66 0.14 -4.97
C ASN A 63 -12.66 -1.00 -5.20
N ALA A 64 -12.94 -1.35 -6.46
CA ALA A 64 -13.80 -2.48 -6.79
C ALA A 64 -13.17 -3.82 -6.31
N ALA A 65 -11.87 -4.03 -6.52
CA ALA A 65 -11.17 -5.21 -6.04
C ALA A 65 -11.20 -5.32 -4.51
N ALA A 66 -11.00 -4.20 -3.80
CA ALA A 66 -11.11 -4.15 -2.34
C ALA A 66 -12.52 -4.48 -1.87
N GLY A 67 -13.55 -3.94 -2.55
CA GLY A 67 -14.96 -4.20 -2.23
C GLY A 67 -15.35 -5.67 -2.38
N VAL A 68 -14.85 -6.35 -3.42
CA VAL A 68 -15.04 -7.80 -3.62
C VAL A 68 -14.51 -8.59 -2.42
N VAL A 69 -13.32 -8.26 -1.92
CA VAL A 69 -12.72 -8.99 -0.78
C VAL A 69 -13.42 -8.68 0.54
N VAL A 70 -13.83 -7.43 0.77
CA VAL A 70 -14.58 -7.05 1.99
C VAL A 70 -15.91 -7.82 2.11
N GLY A 71 -16.53 -8.17 0.98
CA GLY A 71 -17.75 -8.97 0.96
C GLY A 71 -17.55 -10.47 1.24
N LYS A 72 -16.31 -10.95 1.30
CA LYS A 72 -15.98 -12.37 1.51
C LYS A 72 -15.54 -12.64 2.95
N THR A 73 -15.70 -13.87 3.40
CA THR A 73 -15.24 -14.31 4.71
C THR A 73 -13.76 -14.72 4.67
N GLY A 74 -12.98 -14.21 5.63
CA GLY A 74 -11.56 -14.54 5.77
C GLY A 74 -10.63 -13.78 4.81
N THR A 75 -9.40 -14.28 4.64
CA THR A 75 -8.37 -13.72 3.74
C THR A 75 -8.60 -14.19 2.30
N ALA A 76 -9.80 -13.94 1.77
CA ALA A 76 -10.17 -14.36 0.44
C ALA A 76 -9.55 -13.44 -0.62
N ILE A 77 -9.05 -14.02 -1.72
CA ILE A 77 -8.41 -13.27 -2.82
C ILE A 77 -9.48 -12.77 -3.79
N CYS A 78 -9.30 -11.59 -4.38
CA CYS A 78 -10.08 -11.14 -5.53
C CYS A 78 -9.53 -11.73 -6.84
N THR A 79 -10.34 -12.52 -7.54
CA THR A 79 -9.98 -12.99 -8.90
C THR A 79 -10.34 -11.94 -9.95
N ALA A 80 -9.69 -11.99 -11.13
CA ALA A 80 -10.01 -11.11 -12.24
C ALA A 80 -11.47 -11.25 -12.71
N GLN A 81 -12.05 -12.44 -12.58
CA GLN A 81 -13.41 -12.75 -13.01
C GLN A 81 -14.45 -12.14 -12.05
N GLU A 82 -14.20 -12.21 -10.74
CA GLU A 82 -15.03 -11.54 -9.74
C GLU A 82 -14.92 -10.02 -9.83
N LEU A 83 -13.72 -9.49 -10.11
CA LEU A 83 -13.54 -8.07 -10.36
C LEU A 83 -14.32 -7.60 -11.60
N ALA A 84 -14.25 -8.36 -12.69
CA ALA A 84 -15.01 -8.06 -13.91
C ALA A 84 -16.52 -8.08 -13.66
N GLU A 85 -17.00 -9.02 -12.84
CA GLU A 85 -18.41 -9.07 -12.45
C GLU A 85 -18.79 -7.88 -11.57
N ALA A 86 -17.98 -7.55 -10.56
CA ALA A 86 -18.21 -6.40 -9.70
C ALA A 86 -18.28 -5.07 -10.49
N LEU A 87 -17.47 -4.92 -11.53
CA LEU A 87 -17.47 -3.75 -12.40
C LEU A 87 -18.70 -3.67 -13.33
N ARG A 88 -19.39 -4.79 -13.61
CA ARG A 88 -20.64 -4.79 -14.39
C ARG A 88 -21.86 -4.37 -13.57
N VAL A 89 -21.83 -4.69 -12.27
CA VAL A 89 -22.94 -4.42 -11.34
C VAL A 89 -22.79 -3.04 -10.68
N ALA A 90 -21.58 -2.47 -10.70
CA ALA A 90 -21.33 -1.11 -10.24
C ALA A 90 -22.08 -0.08 -11.12
N PRO A 91 -22.84 0.86 -10.51
CA PRO A 91 -23.65 1.85 -11.23
C PRO A 91 -22.84 2.91 -11.97
#